data_AF-Q71J33-F1
#
_entry.id   AF-Q71J33-F1
#
_cell.length_a   1.000
_cell.length_b   1.000
_cell.length_c   1.000
_cell.angle_alpha   90.00
_cell.angle_beta   90.00
_cell.angle_gamma   90.00
#
_symmetry.space_group_name_H-M   'P 1'
#
loop_
_entity.id
_entity.type
_entity.pdbx_description
1 polymer ?
#
loop_
_entity_poly.entity_id
_entity_poly.type
_entity_poly.pdbx_seq_one_letter_code
_entity_poly.pdbx_strand_id
1 'polypeptide(L)' 'QLFENTVLKDVEYGPRNFGFSEDEAREAALKWLKKVGLKDDLIEHSPFDLSGGQMRRVALAGVLAYEPEIICLDEPA' A
#
# COMPACT_ATOMS: atom_id res chain seq x y z
N GLN A 1 -4.74 -6.63 -5.26
CA GLN A 1 -4.72 -6.24 -6.68
C GLN A 1 -4.62 -4.73 -6.71
N LEU A 2 -3.80 -4.16 -7.60
CA LEU A 2 -3.51 -2.72 -7.68
C LEU A 2 -4.40 -2.11 -8.76
N PHE A 3 -5.04 -0.97 -8.50
CA PHE A 3 -6.05 -0.38 -9.38
C PHE A 3 -5.95 1.14 -9.51
N GLU A 4 -5.21 1.81 -8.63
CA GLU A 4 -5.13 3.27 -8.62
C GLU A 4 -4.04 3.83 -9.53
N ASN A 5 -4.13 5.14 -9.79
CA ASN A 5 -3.22 5.84 -10.69
C ASN A 5 -1.81 6.02 -10.12
N THR A 6 -1.65 5.99 -8.80
CA THR A 6 -0.35 6.06 -8.13
C THR A 6 -0.26 5.04 -7.01
N VAL A 7 0.96 4.60 -6.70
CA VAL A 7 1.23 3.69 -5.57
C VAL A 7 0.67 4.24 -4.26
N LEU A 8 0.82 5.55 -4.02
CA LEU A 8 0.28 6.18 -2.82
C LEU A 8 -1.24 6.03 -2.72
N LYS A 9 -1.96 6.39 -3.78
CA LYS A 9 -3.43 6.32 -3.80
C LYS A 9 -3.93 4.89 -3.64
N ASP A 10 -3.21 3.92 -4.21
CA ASP A 10 -3.56 2.50 -4.10
C ASP A 10 -3.50 2.03 -2.64
N VAL A 11 -2.47 2.44 -1.90
CA VAL A 11 -2.31 2.08 -0.48
C VAL A 11 -3.25 2.88 0.41
N GLU A 12 -3.56 4.15 0.09
CA GLU A 12 -4.55 4.96 0.80
C GLU A 12 -5.98 4.38 0.69
N TYR A 13 -6.28 3.63 -0.38
CA TYR A 13 -7.61 3.07 -0.63
C TYR A 13 -8.12 2.20 0.52
N GLY A 14 -7.25 1.36 1.12
CA GLY A 14 -7.61 0.53 2.26
C GLY A 14 -8.06 1.36 3.46
N PRO A 15 -7.17 2.14 4.10
CA PRO A 15 -7.49 2.99 5.25
C PRO A 15 -8.73 3.88 5.05
N ARG A 16 -8.87 4.51 3.88
CA ARG A 16 -10.03 5.38 3.59
C ARG A 16 -11.35 4.62 3.65
N ASN A 17 -11.38 3.38 3.16
CA ASN A 17 -12.57 2.53 3.25
C ASN A 17 -12.85 2.00 4.66
N PHE A 18 -11.84 2.00 5.54
CA PHE A 18 -11.96 1.63 6.96
C PHE A 18 -12.16 2.85 7.89
N GLY A 19 -12.50 4.02 7.34
CA GLY A 19 -12.93 5.18 8.12
C GLY A 19 -11.84 6.16 8.53
N PHE A 20 -10.62 6.00 8.03
CA PHE A 20 -9.53 6.96 8.24
C PHE A 20 -9.83 8.24 7.47
N SER A 21 -9.50 9.40 8.06
CA SER A 21 -9.46 10.66 7.34
C SER A 21 -8.40 10.65 6.23
N GLU A 22 -8.44 11.63 5.33
CA GLU A 22 -7.48 11.74 4.23
C GLU A 22 -6.03 11.83 4.73
N ASP A 23 -5.79 12.64 5.75
CA ASP A 23 -4.47 12.80 6.35
C ASP A 23 -4.00 11.51 7.04
N GLU A 24 -4.87 10.87 7.82
CA GLU A 24 -4.55 9.60 8.50
C GLU A 24 -4.26 8.47 7.50
N ALA A 25 -5.05 8.38 6.41
CA ALA A 25 -4.83 7.41 5.36
C ALA A 25 -3.50 7.63 4.65
N ARG A 26 -3.17 8.89 4.35
CA ARG A 26 -1.90 9.27 3.73
C ARG A 26 -0.71 8.94 4.63
N GLU A 27 -0.79 9.29 5.92
CA GLU A 27 0.27 8.97 6.88
C GLU A 27 0.47 7.46 7.04
N ALA A 28 -0.63 6.70 7.15
CA ALA A 28 -0.58 5.25 7.24
C ALA A 28 0.02 4.61 5.98
N ALA A 29 -0.36 5.10 4.80
CA ALA A 29 0.17 4.61 3.53
C ALA A 29 1.69 4.85 3.42
N LEU A 30 2.15 6.07 3.69
CA LEU A 30 3.59 6.40 3.69
C LEU A 30 4.38 5.56 4.70
N LYS A 31 3.84 5.38 5.92
CA LYS A 31 4.42 4.53 6.96
C LYS A 31 4.63 3.10 6.46
N TRP A 32 3.61 2.50 5.85
CA TRP A 32 3.67 1.10 5.42
C TRP A 32 4.47 0.88 4.14
N LEU A 33 4.40 1.80 3.17
CA LEU A 33 5.25 1.79 1.98
C LEU A 33 6.74 1.80 2.35
N LYS A 34 7.12 2.62 3.34
CA LYS A 34 8.47 2.64 3.90
C LYS A 34 8.83 1.32 4.61
N LYS A 35 7.92 0.76 5.40
CA LYS A 35 8.15 -0.52 6.13
C LYS A 35 8.37 -1.71 5.19
N VAL A 36 7.66 -1.76 4.06
CA VAL A 36 7.88 -2.81 3.04
C VAL A 36 9.14 -2.54 2.19
N GLY A 37 9.83 -1.41 2.43
CA GLY A 37 11.08 -1.07 1.74
C GLY A 37 10.87 -0.60 0.30
N LEU A 38 9.73 0.01 0.00
CA LEU A 38 9.59 0.77 -1.24
C LEU A 38 10.38 2.08 -1.10
N LYS A 39 11.04 2.49 -2.18
CA LYS A 39 11.78 3.76 -2.19
C LYS A 39 10.82 4.93 -2.38
N ASP A 40 11.17 6.08 -1.80
CA ASP A 40 10.32 7.27 -1.81
C ASP A 40 10.07 7.82 -3.23
N ASP A 41 11.01 7.63 -4.17
CA ASP A 41 10.87 8.05 -5.57
C ASP A 41 9.78 7.29 -6.33
N LEU A 42 9.34 6.12 -5.83
CA LEU A 42 8.33 5.28 -6.48
C LEU A 42 6.90 5.54 -5.99
N ILE A 43 6.71 6.40 -4.98
CA ILE A 43 5.41 6.60 -4.32
C ILE A 43 4.38 7.26 -5.26
N GLU A 44 4.83 8.14 -6.14
CA GLU A 44 3.99 8.86 -7.12
C GLU A 44 3.94 8.16 -8.49
N HIS A 45 4.63 7.03 -8.64
CA HIS A 45 4.60 6.26 -9.89
C HIS A 45 3.31 5.46 -10.03
N SER A 46 2.98 5.12 -11.28
CA SER A 46 1.93 4.14 -11.56
C SER A 46 2.32 2.78 -10.96
N PRO A 47 1.40 2.07 -10.28
CA PRO A 47 1.67 0.72 -9.80
C PRO A 47 2.06 -0.26 -10.92
N PHE A 48 1.64 0.02 -12.16
CA PHE A 48 1.94 -0.79 -13.34
C PHE A 48 3.39 -0.62 -13.85
N ASP A 49 4.10 0.42 -13.40
CA ASP A 49 5.52 0.65 -13.75
C ASP A 49 6.48 -0.07 -12.78
N LEU A 50 5.94 -0.73 -11.77
CA LEU A 50 6.72 -1.46 -10.77
C LEU A 50 7.11 -2.85 -11.25
N SER A 51 8.28 -3.33 -10.83
CA SER A 51 8.63 -4.74 -10.96
C SER A 51 7.65 -5.63 -10.17
N GLY A 52 7.54 -6.91 -10.51
CA GLY A 52 6.65 -7.84 -9.82
C GLY A 52 6.86 -7.91 -8.29
N GLY A 53 8.11 -7.89 -7.84
CA GLY A 53 8.44 -7.85 -6.41
C GLY A 53 8.08 -6.52 -5.74
N GLN A 54 8.11 -5.40 -6.46
CA GLN A 54 7.63 -4.11 -5.95
C GLN A 54 6.10 -4.09 -5.87
N MET A 55 5.40 -4.57 -6.91
CA MET A 55 3.94 -4.70 -6.90
C MET A 55 3.45 -5.55 -5.72
N ARG A 56 4.11 -6.69 -5.44
CA ARG A 56 3.76 -7.54 -4.30
C ARG A 56 3.91 -6.80 -2.96
N ARG A 57 4.95 -5.98 -2.82
CA ARG A 57 5.18 -5.15 -1.64
C ARG A 57 4.14 -4.04 -1.47
N VAL A 58 3.76 -3.37 -2.56
CA VAL A 58 2.68 -2.37 -2.54
C VAL A 58 1.35 -3.01 -2.16
N ALA A 59 1.01 -4.15 -2.74
CA ALA A 59 -0.21 -4.88 -2.40
C ALA A 59 -0.24 -5.27 -0.91
N LEU A 60 0.90 -5.72 -0.37
CA LEU A 60 1.04 -6.01 1.05
C LEU A 60 0.88 -4.74 1.91
N ALA A 61 1.46 -3.61 1.52
CA ALA A 61 1.30 -2.34 2.20
C ALA A 61 -0.17 -1.88 2.22
N GLY A 62 -0.90 -2.02 1.11
CA GLY A 62 -2.33 -1.67 1.05
C GLY A 62 -3.21 -2.46 2.02
N VAL A 63 -2.91 -3.75 2.21
CA VAL A 63 -3.62 -4.60 3.19
C VAL A 63 -3.20 -4.28 4.63
N LEU A 64 -1.95 -3.89 4.86
CA LEU A 64 -1.44 -3.55 6.19
C LEU A 64 -1.78 -2.13 6.64
N ALA A 65 -2.08 -1.23 5.70
CA ALA A 65 -2.19 0.20 5.98
C ALA A 65 -3.30 0.56 6.98
N TYR A 66 -4.41 -0.20 7.00
CA TYR A 66 -5.49 0.01 7.97
C TYR A 66 -5.27 -0.69 9.31
N GLU A 67 -4.09 -1.28 9.51
CA GLU A 67 -3.66 -1.99 10.73
C GLU A 67 -4.64 -3.10 11.20
N PRO A 68 -4.93 -4.11 10.36
CA PRO A 68 -5.76 -5.23 10.75
C PRO A 68 -5.19 -6.04 11.92
N GLU A 69 -6.07 -6.55 12.77
CA GLU A 69 -5.70 -7.49 13.83
C GLU A 69 -5.30 -8.88 13.29
N ILE A 70 -5.88 -9.29 12.15
CA ILE A 70 -5.68 -10.61 11.55
C ILE A 70 -5.47 -10.45 10.05
N ILE A 71 -4.47 -11.17 9.50
CA ILE A 71 -4.16 -11.22 8.07
C ILE A 71 -4.06 -12.67 7.65
N CYS A 72 -4.79 -13.01 6.58
CA CYS A 72 -4.65 -14.29 5.90
C CYS A 72 -3.76 -14.09 4.67
N LEU A 73 -2.64 -14.80 4.62
CA LEU A 73 -1.73 -14.82 3.48
C LEU A 73 -1.78 -16.21 2.86
N ASP A 74 -2.14 -16.29 1.58
CA ASP A 74 -2.07 -17.52 0.82
C ASP A 74 -0.76 -17.53 0.03
N GLU A 75 0.04 -18.59 0.22
CA GLU A 75 1.39 -18.79 -0.35
C GLU A 75 2.34 -17.56 -0.31
N PRO A 76 2.70 -17.03 0.88
CA PRO A 76 3.72 -15.99 1.01
C PRO A 76 5.13 -16.59 0.91
N ALA A 77 5.62 -16.80 -0.31
CA ALA A 77 7.00 -17.23 -0.60
C ALA A 77 7.60 -16.46 -1.77
#